data_AF-A0A2D5P9Y0-F1
#
_entry.id   AF-A0A2D5P9Y0-F1
#
_cell.length_a   1.000
_cell.length_b   1.000
_cell.length_c   1.000
_cell.angle_alpha   90.00
_cell.angle_beta   90.00
_cell.angle_gamma   90.00
#
_symmetry.space_group_name_H-M   'P 1'
#
loop_
_entity.id
_entity.type
_entity.pdbx_description
1 polymer ?
#
loop_
_entity_poly.entity_id
_entity_poly.type
_entity_poly.pdbx_seq_one_letter_code
_entity_poly.pdbx_strand_id
1 'polypeptide(L)' 'MAYFEIESYAVHWDTQENTGTIQLNMINGEVHAIKQLTASTVHMLMDLLRNEKPLYFDTDRQSVHSHFEPIGENE' A
#
# COMPACT_ATOMS: atom_id res chain seq x y z
N MET A 1 10.46 8.49 -9.91
CA MET A 1 9.83 7.78 -8.79
C MET A 1 8.89 8.76 -8.13
N ALA A 2 7.59 8.50 -8.17
CA ALA A 2 6.58 9.31 -7.50
C ALA A 2 6.09 8.53 -6.29
N TYR A 3 6.39 9.03 -5.10
CA TYR A 3 5.95 8.48 -3.83
C TYR A 3 4.82 9.35 -3.30
N PHE A 4 3.66 8.76 -3.08
CA PHE A 4 2.54 9.46 -2.47
C PHE A 4 2.21 8.85 -1.11
N GLU A 5 2.04 9.71 -0.12
CA GLU A 5 1.63 9.30 1.21
C GLU A 5 0.20 8.77 1.17
N ILE A 6 -0.01 7.59 1.77
CA ILE A 6 -1.31 6.95 1.92
C ILE A 6 -2.03 7.60 3.11
N GLU A 7 -3.11 8.32 2.81
CA GLU A 7 -3.96 8.95 3.82
C GLU A 7 -4.92 7.92 4.45
N SER A 8 -5.55 7.11 3.61
CA SER A 8 -6.50 6.08 4.03
C SER A 8 -6.52 4.89 3.08
N TYR A 9 -7.08 3.77 3.53
CA TYR A 9 -7.22 2.58 2.70
C TYR A 9 -8.57 1.91 2.93
N ALA A 10 -9.05 1.19 1.91
CA ALA A 10 -10.24 0.36 1.98
C ALA A 10 -9.93 -1.05 1.45
N VAL A 11 -10.55 -2.06 2.05
CA VAL A 11 -10.34 -3.46 1.69
C VAL A 11 -11.67 -4.05 1.25
N HIS A 12 -11.66 -4.70 0.09
CA HIS A 12 -12.80 -5.43 -0.45
C HIS A 12 -12.39 -6.88 -0.70
N TRP A 13 -13.29 -7.81 -0.41
CA TRP A 13 -13.09 -9.23 -0.67
C TRP A 13 -14.17 -9.74 -1.61
N ASP A 14 -13.75 -10.25 -2.77
CA ASP A 14 -14.63 -10.92 -3.71
C ASP A 14 -14.72 -12.42 -3.36
N THR A 15 -15.90 -12.83 -2.94
CA THR A 15 -16.17 -14.22 -2.54
C THR A 15 -16.34 -15.17 -3.72
N GLN A 16 -16.64 -14.67 -4.93
CA GLN A 16 -16.82 -15.50 -6.12
C GLN A 16 -15.46 -15.88 -6.71
N GLU A 17 -14.56 -14.91 -6.83
CA GLU A 17 -13.20 -15.13 -7.34
C GLU A 17 -12.21 -15.54 -6.24
N ASN A 18 -12.62 -15.45 -4.97
CA ASN A 18 -11.78 -15.70 -3.81
C ASN A 18 -10.51 -14.82 -3.82
N THR A 19 -10.66 -13.56 -4.20
CA THR A 19 -9.58 -12.58 -4.28
C THR A 19 -9.93 -11.29 -3.54
N GLY A 20 -8.91 -10.59 -3.06
CA GLY A 20 -9.03 -9.31 -2.41
C GLY A 20 -8.64 -8.15 -3.31
N THR A 21 -9.17 -6.98 -2.99
CA THR A 21 -8.74 -5.70 -3.53
C THR A 21 -8.46 -4.74 -2.38
N ILE A 22 -7.32 -4.07 -2.42
CA ILE A 22 -6.98 -2.98 -1.49
C ILE A 22 -6.94 -1.68 -2.28
N GLN A 23 -7.77 -0.73 -1.89
CA GLN A 23 -7.76 0.63 -2.38
C GLN A 23 -6.96 1.51 -1.43
N LEU A 24 -6.01 2.27 -1.98
CA LEU A 24 -5.17 3.23 -1.29
C LEU A 24 -5.60 4.63 -1.76
N ASN A 25 -6.00 5.47 -0.82
CA ASN A 25 -6.29 6.87 -1.07
C ASN A 25 -5.10 7.69 -0.61
N MET A 26 -4.51 8.42 -1.54
CA MET A 26 -3.32 9.22 -1.31
C MET A 26 -3.68 10.63 -0.88
N ILE A 27 -2.79 11.29 -0.15
CA ILE A 27 -2.99 12.66 0.33
C ILE A 27 -3.16 13.70 -0.81
N ASN A 28 -2.66 13.40 -2.01
CA ASN A 28 -2.83 14.25 -3.20
C ASN A 28 -4.19 14.04 -3.91
N GLY A 29 -5.05 13.17 -3.37
CA GLY A 29 -6.35 12.83 -3.95
C GLY A 29 -6.30 11.71 -4.99
N GLU A 30 -5.13 11.16 -5.31
CA GLU A 30 -5.03 9.98 -6.18
C GLU A 30 -5.50 8.72 -5.46
N VAL A 31 -6.10 7.82 -6.24
CA VAL A 31 -6.62 6.55 -5.73
C VAL A 31 -5.99 5.42 -6.54
N HIS A 32 -5.35 4.50 -5.84
CA HIS A 32 -4.76 3.30 -6.43
C HIS A 32 -5.41 2.05 -5.87
N ALA A 33 -5.71 1.08 -6.74
CA ALA A 33 -6.29 -0.19 -6.33
C ALA A 33 -5.35 -1.35 -6.72
N ILE A 34 -4.96 -2.14 -5.73
CA ILE A 34 -4.24 -3.40 -5.92
C ILE A 34 -5.28 -4.51 -5.93
N LYS A 35 -5.46 -5.19 -7.06
CA LYS A 35 -6.51 -6.19 -7.31
C LYS A 35 -5.95 -7.61 -7.32
N GLN A 36 -6.85 -8.59 -7.31
CA GLN A 36 -6.53 -10.02 -7.43
C GLN A 36 -5.54 -10.52 -6.36
N LEU A 37 -5.65 -9.98 -5.15
CA LEU A 37 -4.80 -10.35 -4.03
C LEU A 37 -5.26 -11.67 -3.41
N THR A 38 -4.30 -12.50 -2.99
CA THR A 38 -4.62 -13.66 -2.17
C THR A 38 -4.94 -13.25 -0.72
N ALA A 39 -5.64 -14.10 0.03
CA ALA A 39 -6.01 -13.82 1.42
C ALA A 39 -4.79 -13.51 2.31
N SER A 40 -3.69 -14.24 2.10
CA SER A 40 -2.43 -14.01 2.83
C SER A 40 -1.81 -12.66 2.46
N THR A 41 -1.81 -12.29 1.18
CA THR A 41 -1.31 -10.97 0.74
C THR A 41 -2.15 -9.83 1.31
N VAL A 42 -3.48 -9.96 1.31
CA VAL A 42 -4.37 -8.96 1.91
C VAL A 42 -4.08 -8.80 3.39
N HIS A 43 -3.96 -9.90 4.13
CA HIS A 43 -3.68 -9.82 5.56
C HIS A 43 -2.33 -9.14 5.84
N MET A 44 -1.28 -9.48 5.09
CA MET A 44 0.04 -8.87 5.24
C MET A 44 0.00 -7.36 4.97
N LEU A 45 -0.64 -6.94 3.86
CA LEU A 45 -0.75 -5.53 3.51
C LEU A 45 -1.61 -4.77 4.52
N MET A 46 -2.69 -5.37 5.03
CA MET A 46 -3.51 -4.75 6.07
C MET A 46 -2.75 -4.53 7.37
N ASP A 47 -1.89 -5.48 7.75
CA ASP A 47 -1.09 -5.36 8.97
C ASP A 47 -0.07 -4.22 8.85
N LEU A 48 0.60 -4.13 7.70
CA LEU A 48 1.47 -3.00 7.34
C LEU A 48 0.72 -1.66 7.39
N LEU A 49 -0.39 -1.55 6.65
CA LEU A 49 -1.22 -0.34 6.53
C LEU A 49 -1.80 0.13 7.88
N ARG A 50 -2.02 -0.79 8.81
CA ARG A 50 -2.58 -0.49 10.13
C ARG A 50 -1.52 -0.05 11.12
N ASN A 51 -0.34 -0.66 11.10
CA ASN A 51 0.65 -0.52 12.16
C ASN A 51 1.74 0.50 11.83
N GLU A 52 2.00 0.78 10.56
CA GLU A 52 3.03 1.73 10.13
C GLU A 52 2.39 2.99 9.55
N LYS A 53 2.79 4.16 10.06
CA LYS A 53 2.45 5.47 9.52
C LYS A 53 3.62 6.44 9.76
N PRO A 54 4.01 7.28 8.77
CA PRO A 54 3.42 7.42 7.43
C PRO A 54 3.84 6.28 6.48
N LEU A 55 2.98 5.92 5.53
CA LEU A 55 3.29 4.96 4.47
C LEU A 55 3.23 5.65 3.11
N TYR A 56 4.14 5.29 2.22
CA TYR A 56 4.23 5.84 0.88
C TYR A 56 4.02 4.74 -0.16
N PHE A 57 3.25 5.03 -1.20
CA PHE A 57 3.07 4.15 -2.34
C PHE A 57 3.90 4.64 -3.52
N ASP A 58 4.76 3.75 -4.04
CA ASP A 58 5.47 3.93 -5.29
C ASP A 58 4.53 3.55 -6.44
N THR A 59 4.05 4.55 -7.20
CA THR A 59 3.13 4.30 -8.32
C THR A 59 3.80 3.62 -9.51
N ASP A 60 5.13 3.73 -9.63
CA ASP A 60 5.92 3.16 -10.73
C ASP A 60 6.19 1.67 -10.49
N ARG A 61 6.51 1.32 -9.23
CA ARG A 61 6.83 -0.05 -8.81
C ARG A 61 5.67 -0.82 -8.16
N GLN A 62 4.56 -0.14 -7.89
CA GLN A 62 3.40 -0.67 -7.18
C GLN A 62 3.74 -1.26 -5.80
N SER A 63 4.66 -0.61 -5.09
CA SER A 63 5.18 -1.05 -3.79
C SER A 63 4.82 -0.06 -2.68
N VAL A 64 4.55 -0.57 -1.48
CA VAL A 64 4.32 0.25 -0.27
C VAL A 64 5.60 0.29 0.56
N HIS A 65 5.96 1.47 1.06
CA HIS A 65 7.18 1.72 1.83
C HIS A 65 6.84 2.48 3.13
N SER A 66 7.36 2.04 4.28
CA SER A 66 7.15 2.67 5.60
C SER A 66 8.18 3.72 5.99
N HIS A 67 9.30 3.81 5.26
CA HIS A 67 10.32 4.82 5.52
C HIS A 67 11.12 5.18 4.27
N PHE A 68 11.41 6.48 4.12
CA PHE A 68 12.41 7.01 3.22
C PHE A 68 13.75 6.92 3.98
N GLU A 69 14.43 5.77 3.94
CA GLU A 69 15.83 5.73 4.40
C GLU A 69 16.66 6.58 3.41
N PRO A 70 17.28 7.70 3.82
CA PRO A 70 18.39 8.21 3.05
C PRO A 70 19.47 7.14 3.12
N ILE A 71 19.71 6.43 2.02
CA ILE A 71 20.97 5.72 1.81
C ILE A 71 22.10 6.76 1.88
N GLY A 72 22.63 6.96 3.08
CA GLY A 72 23.51 8.08 3.38
C GLY A 72 23.88 8.21 4.84
N GLU A 73 24.33 7.13 5.48
CA GLU A 73 25.47 7.28 6.40
C GLU A 73 26.64 6.50 5.82
N ASN A 74 27.68 7.27 5.48
CA ASN A 74 29.01 6.74 5.28
C ASN A 74 29.46 6.12 6.61
N GLU A 75 29.69 4.81 6.63
CA GLU A 75 30.78 4.21 7.42
C GLU A 75 31.58 3.27 6.53
#